data_AF-A0A962CIH7-F1
#
_entry.id   AF-A0A962CIH7-F1
#
_cell.length_a   1.000
_cell.length_b   1.000
_cell.length_c   1.000
_cell.angle_alpha   90.00
_cell.angle_beta   90.00
_cell.angle_gamma   90.00
#
_symmetry.space_group_name_H-M   'P 1'
#
loop_
_entity.id
_entity.type
_entity.pdbx_description
1 polymer ?
#
loop_
_entity_poly.entity_id
_entity_poly.type
_entity_poly.pdbx_seq_one_letter_code
_entity_poly.pdbx_strand_id
1 'polypeptide(L)' 'IDFSLPLREAREEFERTYLLHQLGEAGGSVGKLAKMVGMERTHLYRKLKDLGVDPKSAVRDD' A
#
# COMPACT_ATOMS: atom_id res chain seq x y z
N ILE A 1 0.14 13.65 -7.30
CA ILE A 1 0.37 14.31 -5.99
C ILE A 1 -0.17 15.71 -6.12
N ASP A 2 -1.25 16.00 -5.38
CA ASP A 2 -1.86 17.31 -5.32
C ASP A 2 -1.30 18.09 -4.11
N PHE A 3 -0.82 19.31 -4.34
CA PHE A 3 -0.24 20.17 -3.31
C PHE A 3 -1.29 21.05 -2.60
N SER A 4 -2.55 21.02 -3.06
CA SER A 4 -3.66 21.73 -2.42
C SER A 4 -4.27 20.97 -1.23
N LEU A 5 -3.97 19.68 -1.12
CA LEU A 5 -4.46 18.82 -0.04
C LEU A 5 -3.72 19.11 1.29
N PRO A 6 -4.40 18.93 2.44
CA PRO A 6 -3.73 18.89 3.74
C PRO A 6 -2.60 17.85 3.75
N LEU A 7 -1.49 18.15 4.44
CA LEU A 7 -0.30 17.29 4.50
C LEU A 7 -0.62 15.82 4.86
N ARG A 8 -1.63 15.62 5.73
CA ARG A 8 -2.08 14.29 6.11
C ARG A 8 -2.66 13.52 4.92
N GLU A 9 -3.57 14.13 4.18
CA GLU A 9 -4.23 13.51 3.02
C GLU A 9 -3.24 13.27 1.89
N ALA A 10 -2.36 14.24 1.60
CA ALA A 10 -1.31 14.08 0.60
C ALA A 10 -0.36 12.91 0.94
N ARG A 11 -0.06 12.72 2.23
CA ARG A 11 0.75 11.58 2.70
C ARG A 11 0.01 10.26 2.55
N GLU A 12 -1.27 10.21 2.93
CA GLU A 12 -2.11 9.03 2.80
C GLU A 12 -2.24 8.61 1.33
N GLU A 13 -2.44 9.55 0.40
CA GLU A 13 -2.49 9.26 -1.05
C GLU A 13 -1.17 8.71 -1.60
N PHE A 14 -0.05 9.34 -1.24
CA PHE A 14 1.27 8.86 -1.64
C PHE A 14 1.52 7.45 -1.11
N GLU A 15 1.25 7.23 0.19
CA GLU A 15 1.51 5.96 0.85
C GLU A 15 0.63 4.84 0.27
N ARG A 16 -0.65 5.13 0.00
CA ARG A 16 -1.57 4.22 -0.70
C ARG A 16 -1.02 3.82 -2.07
N THR A 17 -0.65 4.80 -2.88
CA THR A 17 -0.16 4.58 -4.25
C THR A 17 1.16 3.80 -4.26
N TYR A 18 2.08 4.14 -3.36
CA TYR A 18 3.35 3.44 -3.18
C TYR A 18 3.14 1.98 -2.79
N LEU A 19 2.30 1.71 -1.79
CA LEU A 19 2.04 0.35 -1.33
C LEU A 19 1.30 -0.49 -2.37
N LEU A 20 0.37 0.09 -3.13
CA LEU A 20 -0.30 -0.59 -4.25
C LEU A 20 0.69 -1.00 -5.33
N HIS A 21 1.57 -0.09 -5.76
CA HIS A 21 2.61 -0.40 -6.74
C HIS A 21 3.50 -1.54 -6.25
N GLN A 22 4.02 -1.44 -5.01
CA GLN A 22 4.90 -2.48 -4.46
C GLN A 22 4.18 -3.81 -4.23
N LEU A 23 2.88 -3.77 -3.96
CA LEU A 23 2.07 -4.99 -3.84
C LEU A 23 1.93 -5.71 -5.19
N GLY A 24 1.80 -4.95 -6.29
CA GLY A 24 1.84 -5.48 -7.65
C GLY A 24 3.18 -6.18 -7.94
N GLU A 25 4.29 -5.50 -7.65
CA GLU A 25 5.65 -6.07 -7.78
C GLU A 25 5.87 -7.31 -6.90
N ALA A 26 5.21 -7.36 -5.73
CA ALA A 26 5.21 -8.50 -4.83
C ALA A 26 4.30 -9.67 -5.30
N GLY A 27 3.57 -9.50 -6.41
CA GLY A 27 2.61 -10.47 -6.95
C GLY A 27 1.44 -10.73 -5.99
N GLY A 28 0.95 -9.69 -5.31
CA GLY A 28 -0.13 -9.78 -4.33
C GLY A 28 0.27 -10.39 -2.97
N SER A 29 1.54 -10.75 -2.79
CA SER A 29 2.01 -11.35 -1.53
C SER A 29 2.36 -10.28 -0.50
N VAL A 30 1.49 -10.12 0.51
CA VAL A 30 1.76 -9.22 1.65
C VAL A 30 3.05 -9.60 2.40
N GLY A 31 3.42 -10.88 2.41
CA GLY A 31 4.67 -11.34 3.02
C GLY A 31 5.92 -10.90 2.27
N LYS A 32 5.88 -10.90 0.93
CA LYS A 32 6.97 -10.35 0.11
C LYS A 32 7.00 -8.82 0.21
N LEU A 33 5.84 -8.17 0.15
CA LEU A 33 5.71 -6.73 0.33
C LEU A 33 6.33 -6.26 1.65
N ALA A 34 5.99 -6.91 2.77
CA ALA A 34 6.56 -6.62 4.09
C ALA A 34 8.10 -6.60 4.08
N LYS A 35 8.72 -7.58 3.42
CA LYS A 35 10.18 -7.63 3.25
C LYS A 35 10.71 -6.50 2.35
N MET A 36 10.02 -6.21 1.25
CA MET A 36 10.41 -5.17 0.29
C MET A 36 10.35 -3.76 0.89
N VAL A 37 9.28 -3.45 1.64
CA VAL A 37 9.11 -2.12 2.26
C VAL A 37 9.75 -2.03 3.66
N GLY A 38 10.36 -3.10 4.15
CA GLY A 38 11.00 -3.15 5.47
C GLY A 38 10.02 -2.99 6.65
N MET A 39 8.75 -3.38 6.46
CA MET A 39 7.71 -3.25 7.48
C MET A 39 7.34 -4.63 8.05
N GLU A 40 7.07 -4.69 9.35
CA GLU A 40 6.49 -5.89 9.94
C GLU A 40 5.12 -6.18 9.31
N ARG A 41 4.84 -7.45 9.03
CA ARG A 41 3.69 -7.90 8.23
C ARG A 41 2.34 -7.52 8.85
N THR A 42 2.19 -7.63 10.17
CA THR A 42 0.96 -7.29 10.90
C THR A 42 0.69 -5.79 10.87
N HIS A 43 1.74 -4.99 11.03
CA HIS A 43 1.66 -3.53 10.90
C HIS A 43 1.29 -3.12 9.48
N LEU A 44 1.91 -3.77 8.48
CA LEU A 44 1.58 -3.55 7.08
C LEU A 44 0.12 -3.91 6.78
N TYR A 45 -0.38 -5.03 7.31
CA TYR A 45 -1.79 -5.42 7.14
C TYR A 45 -2.76 -4.37 7.68
N ARG A 46 -2.50 -3.84 8.89
CA ARG A 46 -3.31 -2.77 9.46
C ARG A 46 -3.26 -1.52 8.59
N LYS A 47 -2.06 -1.13 8.16
CA LYS A 47 -1.86 0.06 7.32
C LYS A 47 -2.55 -0.06 5.96
N LEU A 48 -2.47 -1.22 5.29
CA LEU A 48 -3.19 -1.47 4.04
C LEU A 48 -4.70 -1.33 4.25
N LYS A 49 -5.24 -1.89 5.35
CA LYS A 49 -6.65 -1.76 5.70
C LYS A 49 -7.06 -0.31 5.97
N ASP A 50 -6.25 0.44 6.72
CA ASP A 50 -6.50 1.84 7.06
C ASP A 50 -6.47 2.75 5.81
N LEU A 51 -5.63 2.40 4.82
CA LEU A 51 -5.52 3.08 3.52
C LEU A 51 -6.54 2.59 2.47
N GLY A 52 -7.43 1.65 2.84
CA GLY A 52 -8.42 1.08 1.92
C GLY A 52 -7.80 0.28 0.77
N VAL A 53 -6.62 -0.30 0.99
CA VAL A 53 -5.95 -1.20 0.05
C VAL A 53 -6.28 -2.63 0.43
N ASP A 54 -7.01 -3.33 -0.43
CA ASP A 54 -7.23 -4.76 -0.27
C ASP A 54 -6.17 -5.55 -1.05
N PRO A 55 -5.31 -6.32 -0.36
CA PRO A 55 -4.25 -7.04 -1.03
C PRO A 55 -4.73 -8.14 -1.98
N LYS A 56 -6.00 -8.56 -1.90
CA LYS A 56 -6.59 -9.55 -2.80
C LYS A 56 -7.11 -8.94 -4.11
N SER A 57 -7.44 -7.65 -4.14
CA SER A 57 -7.94 -6.98 -5.34
C SER A 57 -6.81 -6.59 -6.29
N ALA A 58 -5.60 -6.33 -5.78
CA ALA A 58 -4.42 -5.97 -6.58
C ALA A 58 -3.94 -7.07 -7.55
N VAL A 59 -4.47 -8.29 -7.47
CA VAL A 59 -4.13 -9.42 -8.34
C VAL A 59 -5.13 -9.59 -9.50
N ARG A 60 -6.16 -8.73 -9.59
CA ARG A 60 -7.27 -8.90 -10.56
C ARG A 60 -7.24 -7.95 -11.76
N ASP A 61 -6.27 -7.05 -11.86
CA ASP A 61 -6.07 -6.20 -13.05
C ASP A 61 -5.06 -6.89 -13.99
N ASP A 62 -5.52 -7.91 -14.72
CA ASP A 62 -4.93 -8.47 -15.94
C ASP A 62 -5.89 -8.22 -17.12
#